data_AF-W9GPZ1-F1
#
_entry.id   AF-W9GPZ1-F1
#
_cell.length_a   1.000
_cell.length_b   1.000
_cell.length_c   1.000
_cell.angle_alpha   90.00
_cell.angle_beta   90.00
_cell.angle_gamma   90.00
#
_symmetry.space_group_name_H-M   'P 1'
#
loop_
_entity.id
_entity.type
_entity.pdbx_description
1 polymer ?
#
loop_
_entity_poly.entity_id
_entity_poly.type
_entity_poly.pdbx_seq_one_letter_code
_entity_poly.pdbx_strand_id
1 'polypeptide(L)'
;MSRRWVAAWVAAAVAVVVALLLTAVGDPVQLMRPRPVASVPRTTPVPPLPTTTVAPPQVLATGTGEPLGPLSPFVALMVQIVAVLAIVVVLGVIVALIRSVWRRPQFISRPAADFVTQDLPEELLDSGGERLALLATGEPRNAIVAAWLSLETATAATGLAREPAETSTEYTTRVLHTWDIDPRSLADLGALYREARFSRHPLTEEHRRRAMRDLTTLHEDLRRVAAEARGATTT
;
A
#
# COMPACT_ATOMS: atom_id res chain seq x y z
N MET A 1 -6.76 -5.09 20.34
CA MET A 1 -6.36 -3.67 20.19
C MET A 1 -7.25 -3.03 19.12
N SER A 2 -8.08 -2.04 19.47
CA SER A 2 -9.06 -1.50 18.52
C SER A 2 -8.39 -0.71 17.38
N ARG A 3 -8.86 -0.91 16.13
CA ARG A 3 -8.37 -0.32 14.86
C ARG A 3 -8.10 1.19 14.92
N ARG A 4 -8.77 1.90 15.83
CA ARG A 4 -8.64 3.34 16.10
C ARG A 4 -7.27 3.70 16.66
N TRP A 5 -6.71 2.85 17.52
CA TRP A 5 -5.38 3.06 18.10
C TRP A 5 -4.29 2.85 17.06
N VAL A 6 -4.43 1.86 16.18
CA VAL A 6 -3.46 1.63 15.10
C VAL A 6 -3.44 2.82 14.13
N ALA A 7 -4.60 3.36 13.76
CA ALA A 7 -4.69 4.57 12.92
C ALA A 7 -4.07 5.80 13.58
N ALA A 8 -4.27 5.98 14.90
CA ALA A 8 -3.66 7.07 15.66
C ALA A 8 -2.13 6.96 15.72
N TRP A 9 -1.60 5.75 15.93
CA TRP A 9 -0.15 5.49 15.91
C TRP A 9 0.47 5.74 14.54
N VAL A 10 -0.22 5.38 13.46
CA VAL A 10 0.26 5.62 12.09
C VAL A 10 0.22 7.12 11.74
N ALA A 11 -0.83 7.84 12.10
CA ALA A 11 -0.91 9.28 11.90
C ALA A 11 0.21 10.03 12.67
N ALA A 12 0.50 9.59 13.90
CA ALA A 12 1.61 10.12 14.68
C ALA A 12 2.96 9.86 14.01
N ALA A 13 3.20 8.64 13.49
CA ALA A 13 4.42 8.30 12.78
C ALA A 13 4.62 9.14 11.50
N VAL A 14 3.55 9.34 10.72
CA VAL A 14 3.58 10.20 9.51
C VAL A 14 3.86 11.66 9.87
N ALA A 15 3.23 12.18 10.93
CA ALA A 15 3.47 13.55 11.39
C ALA A 15 4.93 13.76 11.81
N VAL A 16 5.55 12.78 12.48
CA VAL A 16 6.97 12.82 12.86
C VAL A 16 7.88 12.83 11.62
N VAL A 17 7.60 12.00 10.61
CA VAL A 17 8.38 11.96 9.36
C VAL A 17 8.24 13.27 8.58
N VAL A 18 7.03 13.84 8.50
CA VAL A 18 6.79 15.13 7.84
C VAL A 18 7.50 16.26 8.59
N ALA A 19 7.45 16.27 9.91
CA ALA A 19 8.18 17.25 10.73
C ALA A 19 9.70 17.14 10.51
N LEU A 20 10.25 15.92 10.43
CA LEU A 20 11.67 15.68 10.14
C LEU A 20 12.09 16.08 8.72
N LEU A 21 11.18 15.98 7.74
CA LEU A 21 11.44 16.41 6.37
C LEU A 21 11.38 17.93 6.23
N LEU A 22 10.48 18.59 6.95
CA LEU A 22 10.36 20.06 6.93
C LEU A 22 11.59 20.76 7.54
N THR A 23 12.27 20.14 8.51
CA THR A 23 13.52 20.68 9.07
C THR A 23 14.71 20.55 8.13
N ALA A 24 14.65 19.67 7.12
CA ALA A 24 15.74 19.44 6.16
C ALA A 24 15.71 20.38 4.94
N VAL A 25 14.62 21.12 4.71
CA VAL A 25 14.42 21.97 3.51
C VAL A 25 14.83 23.44 3.74
N GLY A 26 15.33 23.78 4.92
CA GLY A 26 15.72 25.15 5.28
C GLY A 26 17.14 25.53 4.84
N ASP A 27 17.44 25.60 3.54
CA ASP A 27 18.61 26.35 3.05
C ASP A 27 18.21 27.29 1.90
N PRO A 28 18.24 28.62 2.08
CA PRO A 28 17.96 29.56 1.00
C PRO A 28 19.18 29.65 0.07
N VAL A 29 18.99 29.22 -1.18
CA VAL A 29 19.97 29.35 -2.27
C VAL A 29 20.36 30.83 -2.44
N GLN A 30 21.57 31.21 -2.02
CA GLN A 30 22.09 32.57 -2.21
C GLN A 30 22.46 32.82 -3.68
N LEU A 31 21.49 33.29 -4.46
CA LEU A 31 21.66 33.84 -5.81
C LEU A 31 21.87 35.36 -5.75
N MET A 32 22.94 35.88 -5.13
CA MET A 32 23.48 37.21 -5.47
C MET A 32 24.78 37.50 -4.72
N ARG A 33 25.94 37.36 -5.37
CA ARG A 33 27.16 38.08 -4.96
C ARG A 33 27.36 39.27 -5.90
N PRO A 34 27.47 40.52 -5.42
CA PRO A 34 27.90 41.63 -6.24
C PRO A 34 29.35 41.44 -6.68
N ARG A 35 29.62 41.66 -7.96
CA ARG A 35 30.97 41.69 -8.56
C ARG A 35 31.85 42.74 -7.86
N PRO A 36 33.13 42.45 -7.56
CA PRO A 36 34.06 43.49 -7.12
C PRO A 36 34.33 44.44 -8.30
N VAL A 37 34.07 45.74 -8.11
CA VAL A 37 34.41 46.79 -9.08
C VAL A 37 35.92 46.97 -9.09
N ALA A 38 36.52 46.89 -10.27
CA ALA A 38 37.94 47.09 -10.50
C ALA A 38 38.38 48.50 -10.07
N SER A 39 39.38 48.59 -9.20
CA SER A 39 40.04 49.84 -8.83
C SER A 39 40.99 50.30 -9.96
N VAL A 40 40.71 51.47 -10.52
CA VAL A 40 41.54 52.18 -11.51
C VAL A 40 42.87 52.60 -10.85
N PRO A 41 44.05 52.45 -11.50
CA PRO A 41 45.31 52.88 -10.92
C PRO A 41 45.51 54.38 -11.12
N ARG A 42 45.80 55.12 -10.04
CA ARG A 42 46.42 56.45 -10.10
C ARG A 42 47.76 56.45 -9.38
N THR A 43 48.77 56.85 -10.15
CA THR A 43 50.17 57.08 -9.82
C THR A 43 50.37 58.32 -8.94
N THR A 44 51.18 58.22 -7.88
CA THR A 44 52.48 58.92 -7.66
C THR A 44 52.88 58.91 -6.17
N PRO A 45 54.19 58.87 -5.83
CA PRO A 45 54.69 58.65 -4.46
C PRO A 45 55.14 59.94 -3.75
N VAL A 46 54.83 60.08 -2.45
CA VAL A 46 55.47 61.07 -1.54
C VAL A 46 55.60 60.47 -0.11
N PRO A 47 56.78 60.52 0.55
CA PRO A 47 57.06 59.92 1.87
C PRO A 47 56.60 60.77 3.09
N PRO A 48 56.59 60.23 4.33
CA PRO A 48 55.54 60.45 5.32
C PRO A 48 55.84 61.49 6.42
N LEU A 49 54.80 62.08 7.00
CA LEU A 49 54.80 62.70 8.33
C LEU A 49 53.90 61.87 9.28
N PRO A 50 54.25 61.71 10.57
CA PRO A 50 53.51 60.85 11.50
C PRO A 50 52.18 61.49 11.92
N THR A 51 51.06 60.89 11.50
CA THR A 51 49.72 61.26 11.96
C THR A 51 49.36 60.44 13.21
N THR A 52 49.17 61.12 14.33
CA THR A 52 48.42 60.57 15.48
C THR A 52 46.95 60.46 15.07
N THR A 53 46.51 59.26 14.70
CA THR A 53 45.11 58.96 14.38
C THR A 53 44.42 58.37 15.60
N VAL A 54 43.46 59.13 16.15
CA VAL A 54 42.50 58.69 17.16
C VAL A 54 41.55 57.68 16.52
N ALA A 55 41.43 56.48 17.11
CA ALA A 55 40.51 55.43 16.66
C ALA A 55 39.13 55.58 17.33
N PRO A 56 38.00 55.59 16.58
CA PRO A 56 36.64 55.49 17.12
C PRO A 56 36.26 54.05 17.54
N PRO A 57 35.16 53.85 18.30
CA PRO A 57 34.96 52.69 19.18
C PRO A 57 34.65 51.40 18.42
N GLN A 58 35.14 50.28 18.95
CA GLN A 58 34.78 48.95 18.46
C GLN A 58 33.36 48.60 18.90
N VAL A 59 32.44 48.57 17.94
CA VAL A 59 31.11 47.98 18.12
C VAL A 59 31.31 46.46 18.06
N LEU A 60 31.18 45.80 19.21
CA LEU A 60 31.19 44.35 19.31
C LEU A 60 29.91 43.82 18.65
N ALA A 61 29.97 43.55 17.35
CA ALA A 61 28.91 42.84 16.65
C ALA A 61 28.80 41.44 17.23
N THR A 62 27.65 41.21 17.87
CA THR A 62 27.10 39.95 18.33
C THR A 62 27.46 38.80 17.40
N GLY A 63 28.08 37.75 17.94
CA GLY A 63 28.32 36.50 17.23
C GLY A 63 27.00 35.89 16.79
N THR A 64 26.68 36.08 15.51
CA THR A 64 25.63 35.36 14.78
C THR A 64 26.02 33.89 14.74
N GLY A 65 25.11 33.01 15.18
CA GLY A 65 25.36 31.59 15.34
C GLY A 65 26.00 30.92 14.12
N GLU A 66 27.01 30.11 14.39
CA GLU A 66 27.63 29.18 13.43
C GLU A 66 26.54 28.37 12.72
N PRO A 67 26.43 28.44 11.38
CA PRO A 67 25.63 27.46 10.65
C PRO A 67 26.32 26.11 10.81
N LEU A 68 25.56 25.09 11.22
CA LEU A 68 26.05 23.72 11.28
C LEU A 68 26.79 23.39 9.98
N GLY A 69 28.09 23.08 10.09
CA GLY A 69 28.93 22.76 8.93
C GLY A 69 28.35 21.61 8.09
N PRO A 70 28.72 21.51 6.81
CA PRO A 70 28.14 20.54 5.89
C PRO A 70 28.21 19.14 6.47
N LEU A 71 27.03 18.53 6.66
CA LEU A 71 26.91 17.14 7.12
C LEU A 71 27.85 16.28 6.27
N SER A 72 28.68 15.48 6.92
CA SER A 72 29.59 14.55 6.23
C SER A 72 28.81 13.77 5.15
N PRO A 73 29.37 13.60 3.94
CA PRO A 73 28.67 12.91 2.84
C PRO A 73 28.20 11.50 3.22
N PHE A 74 28.86 10.87 4.20
CA PHE A 74 28.42 9.60 4.78
C PHE A 74 27.11 9.72 5.59
N VAL A 75 26.97 10.78 6.39
CA VAL A 75 25.76 11.06 7.17
C VAL A 75 24.60 11.38 6.22
N ALA A 76 24.85 12.18 5.17
CA ALA A 76 23.85 12.47 4.15
C ALA A 76 23.33 11.19 3.46
N LEU A 77 24.23 10.26 3.12
CA LEU A 77 23.85 8.97 2.52
C LEU A 77 23.01 8.11 3.48
N MET A 78 23.38 8.04 4.76
CA MET A 78 22.61 7.29 5.77
C MET A 78 21.21 7.87 5.94
N VAL A 79 21.08 9.20 6.01
CA VAL A 79 19.78 9.88 6.08
C VAL A 79 18.94 9.58 4.86
N GLN A 80 19.54 9.57 3.66
CA GLN A 80 18.83 9.25 2.42
C GLN A 80 18.31 7.80 2.40
N ILE A 81 19.11 6.84 2.85
CA ILE A 81 18.69 5.42 2.94
C ILE A 81 17.51 5.27 3.91
N VAL A 82 17.60 5.89 5.09
CA VAL A 82 16.52 5.85 6.09
C VAL A 82 15.25 6.52 5.55
N ALA A 83 15.38 7.63 4.83
CA ALA A 83 14.24 8.30 4.21
C ALA A 83 13.56 7.42 3.15
N VAL A 84 14.33 6.76 2.28
CA VAL A 84 13.79 5.84 1.27
C VAL A 84 13.09 4.66 1.95
N LEU A 85 13.69 4.07 2.98
CA LEU A 85 13.09 2.97 3.72
C LEU A 85 11.77 3.38 4.38
N ALA A 86 11.73 4.57 4.99
CA ALA A 86 10.51 5.13 5.58
C ALA A 86 9.40 5.31 4.54
N ILE A 87 9.72 5.83 3.34
CA ILE A 87 8.77 5.99 2.23
C ILE A 87 8.20 4.62 1.81
N VAL A 88 9.04 3.60 1.67
CA VAL A 88 8.60 2.24 1.31
C VAL A 88 7.63 1.68 2.34
N VAL A 89 7.92 1.84 3.63
CA VAL A 89 7.03 1.38 4.73
C VAL A 89 5.70 2.13 4.70
N VAL A 90 5.71 3.46 4.56
CA VAL A 90 4.50 4.28 4.48
C VAL A 90 3.64 3.86 3.29
N LEU A 91 4.25 3.63 2.12
CA LEU A 91 3.53 3.19 0.94
C LEU A 91 2.90 1.80 1.14
N GLY A 92 3.63 0.86 1.75
CA GLY A 92 3.10 -0.47 2.09
C GLY A 92 1.90 -0.41 3.02
N VAL A 93 1.94 0.47 4.03
CA VAL A 93 0.82 0.71 4.96
C VAL A 93 -0.37 1.34 4.25
N ILE A 94 -0.16 2.36 3.41
CA ILE A 94 -1.23 3.00 2.64
C ILE A 94 -1.93 1.97 1.73
N VAL A 95 -1.17 1.15 1.02
CA VAL A 95 -1.73 0.08 0.17
C VAL A 95 -2.53 -0.92 0.99
N ALA A 96 -2.06 -1.30 2.18
CA ALA A 96 -2.80 -2.19 3.09
C ALA A 96 -4.11 -1.55 3.58
N LEU A 97 -4.12 -0.25 3.90
CA LEU A 97 -5.34 0.47 4.31
C LEU A 97 -6.32 0.64 3.15
N ILE A 98 -5.84 1.04 1.97
CA ILE A 98 -6.69 1.17 0.77
C ILE A 98 -7.32 -0.18 0.46
N ARG A 99 -6.55 -1.27 0.47
CA ARG A 99 -7.10 -2.63 0.37
C ARG A 99 -8.13 -2.88 1.46
N SER A 100 -7.87 -2.56 2.73
CA SER A 100 -8.85 -2.78 3.81
C SER A 100 -10.14 -1.96 3.68
N VAL A 101 -10.11 -0.78 3.06
CA VAL A 101 -11.28 0.12 2.92
C VAL A 101 -12.06 -0.18 1.66
N TRP A 102 -11.38 -0.43 0.53
CA TRP A 102 -12.00 -0.90 -0.71
C TRP A 102 -12.50 -2.35 -0.62
N ARG A 103 -12.00 -3.14 0.35
CA ARG A 103 -12.55 -4.46 0.72
C ARG A 103 -13.75 -4.37 1.67
N ARG A 104 -14.38 -3.22 1.83
CA ARG A 104 -15.78 -3.20 2.26
C ARG A 104 -16.61 -3.29 0.99
N PRO A 105 -17.05 -4.49 0.56
CA PRO A 105 -18.22 -4.49 -0.28
C PRO A 105 -19.32 -3.79 0.51
N GLN A 106 -19.79 -2.66 -0.01
CA GLN A 106 -21.10 -2.15 0.32
C GLN A 106 -22.15 -3.07 -0.33
N PHE A 107 -22.05 -4.39 -0.09
CA PHE A 107 -23.22 -5.23 -0.24
C PHE A 107 -24.08 -4.83 0.94
N ILE A 108 -25.12 -4.07 0.61
CA ILE A 108 -26.29 -3.87 1.43
C ILE A 108 -26.52 -5.18 2.16
N SER A 109 -26.23 -5.21 3.46
CA SER A 109 -26.75 -6.24 4.34
C SER A 109 -28.25 -6.06 4.26
N ARG A 110 -28.89 -6.69 3.26
CA ARG A 110 -30.29 -7.02 3.36
C ARG A 110 -30.33 -7.90 4.60
N PRO A 111 -31.03 -7.49 5.67
CA PRO A 111 -31.16 -8.32 6.85
C PRO A 111 -31.65 -9.68 6.37
N ALA A 112 -30.88 -10.73 6.69
CA ALA A 112 -31.14 -12.14 6.39
C ALA A 112 -32.49 -12.35 5.71
N ALA A 113 -32.54 -12.14 4.40
CA ALA A 113 -33.69 -12.58 3.63
C ALA A 113 -33.65 -14.10 3.76
N ASP A 114 -34.76 -14.69 4.19
CA ASP A 114 -34.97 -16.13 4.39
C ASP A 114 -33.90 -16.96 3.68
N PHE A 115 -33.07 -17.64 4.48
CA PHE A 115 -32.15 -18.66 4.01
C PHE A 115 -32.99 -19.79 3.39
N VAL A 116 -33.46 -19.58 2.17
CA VAL A 116 -33.71 -20.69 1.27
C VAL A 116 -32.32 -21.27 1.07
N THR A 117 -32.01 -22.32 1.83
CA THR A 117 -30.79 -23.11 1.73
C THR A 117 -30.73 -23.60 0.29
N GLN A 118 -30.13 -22.78 -0.57
CA GLN A 118 -29.89 -23.20 -1.93
C GLN A 118 -28.83 -24.29 -1.85
N ASP A 119 -29.19 -25.46 -2.36
CA ASP A 119 -28.30 -26.61 -2.40
C ASP A 119 -26.97 -26.17 -3.01
N LEU A 120 -25.89 -26.38 -2.26
CA LEU A 120 -24.55 -26.09 -2.73
C LEU A 120 -24.24 -27.08 -3.86
N PRO A 121 -23.99 -26.62 -5.10
CA PRO A 121 -23.69 -27.53 -6.19
C PRO A 121 -22.47 -28.40 -5.90
N GLU A 122 -22.58 -29.69 -6.18
CA GLU A 122 -21.47 -30.64 -5.99
C GLU A 122 -20.23 -30.21 -6.78
N GLU A 123 -20.40 -29.57 -7.94
CA GLU A 123 -19.30 -29.05 -8.75
C GLU A 123 -18.44 -27.99 -8.02
N LEU A 124 -19.02 -27.18 -7.14
CA LEU A 124 -18.27 -26.21 -6.32
C LEU A 124 -17.43 -26.90 -5.22
N LEU A 125 -17.77 -28.13 -4.84
CA LEU A 125 -17.01 -28.94 -3.89
C LEU A 125 -15.99 -29.82 -4.60
N ASP A 126 -16.40 -30.54 -5.64
CA ASP A 126 -15.56 -31.54 -6.30
C ASP A 126 -14.38 -30.92 -7.05
N SER A 127 -14.61 -29.75 -7.67
CA SER A 127 -13.56 -29.03 -8.39
C SER A 127 -12.54 -28.31 -7.49
N GLY A 128 -12.72 -28.31 -6.16
CA GLY A 128 -11.83 -27.57 -5.25
C GLY A 128 -10.39 -28.09 -5.26
N GLY A 129 -10.21 -29.41 -5.36
CA GLY A 129 -8.89 -30.03 -5.48
C GLY A 129 -8.21 -29.70 -6.81
N GLU A 130 -8.97 -29.72 -7.90
CA GLU A 130 -8.48 -29.34 -9.23
C GLU A 130 -8.06 -27.86 -9.27
N ARG A 131 -8.86 -26.95 -8.69
CA ARG A 131 -8.51 -25.53 -8.59
C ARG A 131 -7.22 -25.28 -7.80
N LEU A 132 -6.98 -26.03 -6.73
CA LEU A 132 -5.71 -25.98 -6.00
C LEU A 132 -4.54 -26.52 -6.84
N ALA A 133 -4.77 -27.57 -7.65
CA ALA A 133 -3.76 -28.09 -8.58
C ALA A 133 -3.41 -27.09 -9.69
N LEU A 134 -4.38 -26.31 -10.17
CA LEU A 134 -4.14 -25.21 -11.12
C LEU A 134 -3.18 -24.16 -10.54
N LEU A 135 -3.28 -23.85 -9.24
CA LEU A 135 -2.37 -22.92 -8.58
C LEU A 135 -0.94 -23.47 -8.45
N ALA A 136 -0.80 -24.79 -8.33
CA ALA A 136 0.48 -25.45 -8.04
C ALA A 136 1.45 -25.49 -9.24
N THR A 137 1.00 -25.19 -10.46
CA THR A 137 1.82 -25.34 -11.68
C THR A 137 1.88 -24.05 -12.50
N GLY A 138 2.90 -23.92 -13.35
CA GLY A 138 3.04 -22.78 -14.27
C GLY A 138 3.40 -21.43 -13.62
N GLU A 139 3.26 -20.34 -14.39
CA GLU A 139 3.51 -18.95 -13.94
C GLU A 139 2.44 -18.50 -12.92
N PRO A 140 2.81 -17.82 -11.81
CA PRO A 140 1.85 -17.38 -10.78
C PRO A 140 0.65 -16.61 -11.34
N ARG A 141 0.88 -15.72 -12.31
CA ARG A 141 -0.18 -14.94 -12.97
C ARG A 141 -1.23 -15.84 -13.61
N ASN A 142 -0.78 -16.76 -14.46
CA ASN A 142 -1.67 -17.63 -15.24
C ASN A 142 -2.38 -18.64 -14.33
N ALA A 143 -1.67 -19.14 -13.31
CA ALA A 143 -2.21 -20.05 -12.31
C ALA A 143 -3.38 -19.39 -11.52
N ILE A 144 -3.21 -18.15 -11.07
CA ILE A 144 -4.26 -17.38 -10.38
C ILE A 144 -5.46 -17.12 -11.30
N VAL A 145 -5.22 -16.76 -12.57
CA VAL A 145 -6.30 -16.58 -13.56
C VAL A 145 -7.08 -17.87 -13.78
N ALA A 146 -6.38 -18.99 -13.98
CA ALA A 146 -7.01 -20.29 -14.21
C ALA A 146 -7.87 -20.74 -13.03
N ALA A 147 -7.36 -20.61 -11.81
CA ALA A 147 -8.11 -20.98 -10.59
C ALA A 147 -9.37 -20.12 -10.40
N TRP A 148 -9.29 -18.80 -10.65
CA TRP A 148 -10.46 -17.92 -10.59
C TRP A 148 -11.48 -18.23 -11.67
N LEU A 149 -11.05 -18.46 -12.92
CA LEU A 149 -11.99 -18.80 -14.01
C LEU A 149 -12.69 -20.13 -13.77
N SER A 150 -11.99 -21.13 -13.22
CA SER A 150 -12.62 -22.39 -12.80
C SER A 150 -13.66 -22.17 -11.70
N LEU A 151 -13.40 -21.25 -10.76
CA LEU A 151 -14.39 -20.86 -9.75
C LEU A 151 -15.60 -20.15 -10.38
N GLU A 152 -15.39 -19.25 -11.36
CA GLU A 152 -16.49 -18.59 -12.09
C GLU A 152 -17.37 -19.64 -12.78
N THR A 153 -16.78 -20.62 -13.47
CA THR A 153 -17.50 -21.73 -14.11
C THR A 153 -18.34 -22.52 -13.11
N ALA A 154 -17.75 -22.91 -11.98
CA ALA A 154 -18.48 -23.65 -10.94
C ALA A 154 -19.63 -22.82 -10.33
N THR A 155 -19.46 -21.50 -10.17
CA THR A 155 -20.56 -20.63 -9.72
C THR A 155 -21.66 -20.45 -10.77
N ALA A 156 -21.34 -20.53 -12.06
CA ALA A 156 -22.35 -20.46 -13.11
C ALA A 156 -23.30 -21.68 -13.09
N ALA A 157 -22.82 -22.84 -12.62
CA ALA A 157 -23.62 -24.04 -12.45
C ALA A 157 -24.70 -23.94 -11.35
N THR A 158 -24.63 -22.93 -10.47
CA THR A 158 -25.62 -22.72 -9.40
C THR A 158 -27.01 -22.32 -9.90
N GLY A 159 -27.12 -21.90 -11.17
CA GLY A 159 -28.39 -21.50 -11.79
C GLY A 159 -28.99 -20.19 -11.25
N LEU A 160 -28.28 -19.48 -10.36
CA LEU A 160 -28.72 -18.16 -9.89
C LEU A 160 -28.78 -17.17 -11.04
N ALA A 161 -29.83 -16.36 -11.07
CA ALA A 161 -29.97 -15.33 -12.09
C ALA A 161 -28.87 -14.26 -11.91
N ARG A 162 -28.26 -13.86 -13.03
CA ARG A 162 -27.33 -12.74 -13.12
C ARG A 162 -28.11 -11.45 -13.38
N GLU A 163 -27.72 -10.35 -12.74
CA GLU A 163 -28.34 -9.06 -13.03
C GLU A 163 -27.88 -8.53 -14.42
N PRO A 164 -28.70 -7.74 -15.14
CA PRO A 164 -28.41 -7.33 -16.52
C PRO A 164 -27.06 -6.60 -16.71
N ALA A 165 -26.60 -5.87 -15.69
CA ALA A 165 -25.35 -5.10 -15.72
C ALA A 165 -24.23 -5.69 -14.84
N GLU A 166 -24.49 -6.83 -14.18
CA GLU A 166 -23.53 -7.46 -13.28
C GLU A 166 -22.41 -8.12 -14.08
N THR A 167 -21.15 -7.96 -13.67
CA THR A 167 -19.99 -8.63 -14.29
C THR A 167 -19.88 -10.09 -13.82
N SER A 168 -19.10 -10.95 -14.51
CA SER A 168 -18.91 -12.36 -14.07
C SER A 168 -18.32 -12.44 -12.67
N THR A 169 -17.32 -11.60 -12.39
CA THR A 169 -16.68 -11.51 -11.08
C THR A 169 -17.63 -11.02 -9.98
N GLU A 170 -18.48 -10.04 -10.26
CA GLU A 170 -19.52 -9.59 -9.32
C GLU A 170 -20.55 -10.68 -9.06
N TYR A 171 -21.01 -11.36 -10.11
CA TYR A 171 -21.90 -12.52 -10.02
C TYR A 171 -21.31 -13.62 -9.14
N THR A 172 -20.10 -14.09 -9.44
CA THR A 172 -19.40 -15.13 -8.67
C THR A 172 -19.24 -14.72 -7.21
N THR A 173 -18.89 -13.46 -6.95
CA THR A 173 -18.73 -12.96 -5.58
C THR A 173 -20.07 -12.93 -4.84
N ARG A 174 -21.14 -12.41 -5.46
CA ARG A 174 -22.48 -12.35 -4.88
C ARG A 174 -23.04 -13.74 -4.62
N VAL A 175 -22.90 -14.66 -5.57
CA VAL A 175 -23.36 -16.04 -5.46
C VAL A 175 -22.67 -16.75 -4.30
N LEU A 176 -21.34 -16.69 -4.23
CA LEU A 176 -20.58 -17.33 -3.16
C LEU A 176 -20.92 -16.77 -1.77
N HIS A 177 -21.25 -15.48 -1.68
CA HIS A 177 -21.73 -14.86 -0.43
C HIS A 177 -23.12 -15.33 0.03
N THR A 178 -23.82 -16.15 -0.74
CA THR A 178 -25.07 -16.81 -0.28
C THR A 178 -24.79 -17.83 0.81
N TRP A 179 -23.56 -18.39 0.85
CA TRP A 179 -23.12 -19.34 1.86
C TRP A 179 -22.19 -18.69 2.88
N ASP A 180 -22.11 -19.27 4.08
CA ASP A 180 -21.26 -18.78 5.18
C ASP A 180 -19.77 -19.13 4.94
N ILE A 181 -19.13 -18.31 4.11
CA ILE A 181 -17.71 -18.40 3.73
C ILE A 181 -16.94 -17.16 4.18
N ASP A 182 -15.61 -17.26 4.34
CA ASP A 182 -14.78 -16.12 4.72
C ASP A 182 -14.79 -15.03 3.62
N PRO A 183 -15.40 -13.85 3.90
CA PRO A 183 -15.47 -12.78 2.91
C PRO A 183 -14.10 -12.18 2.59
N ARG A 184 -13.10 -12.36 3.47
CA ARG A 184 -11.75 -11.81 3.26
C ARG A 184 -11.00 -12.63 2.23
N SER A 185 -10.97 -13.96 2.38
CA SER A 185 -10.35 -14.86 1.40
C SER A 185 -10.98 -14.71 0.01
N LEU A 186 -12.31 -14.62 -0.11
CA LEU A 186 -12.96 -14.39 -1.40
C LEU A 186 -12.54 -13.06 -2.04
N ALA A 187 -12.55 -11.99 -1.25
CA ALA A 187 -12.13 -10.68 -1.74
C ALA A 187 -10.64 -10.67 -2.11
N ASP A 188 -9.77 -11.26 -1.30
CA ASP A 188 -8.32 -11.33 -1.51
C ASP A 188 -8.01 -12.07 -2.82
N LEU A 189 -8.62 -13.23 -3.04
CA LEU A 189 -8.51 -14.00 -4.28
C LEU A 189 -9.00 -13.21 -5.51
N GLY A 190 -10.18 -12.58 -5.43
CA GLY A 190 -10.71 -11.75 -6.52
C GLY A 190 -9.86 -10.49 -6.82
N ALA A 191 -9.13 -9.98 -5.83
CA ALA A 191 -8.16 -8.91 -6.05
C ALA A 191 -6.89 -9.41 -6.77
N LEU A 192 -6.38 -10.59 -6.40
CA LEU A 192 -5.25 -11.22 -7.08
C LEU A 192 -5.59 -11.54 -8.54
N TYR A 193 -6.82 -12.02 -8.82
CA TYR A 193 -7.31 -12.21 -10.18
C TYR A 193 -7.32 -10.90 -11.00
N ARG A 194 -7.93 -9.83 -10.47
CA ARG A 194 -7.98 -8.55 -11.18
C ARG A 194 -6.58 -7.98 -11.43
N GLU A 195 -5.68 -8.12 -10.47
CA GLU A 195 -4.28 -7.73 -10.61
C GLU A 195 -3.55 -8.56 -11.68
N ALA A 196 -3.81 -9.87 -11.72
CA ALA A 196 -3.27 -10.77 -12.73
C ALA A 196 -3.79 -10.46 -14.15
N ARG A 197 -5.06 -10.07 -14.29
CA ARG A 197 -5.73 -9.88 -15.58
C ARG A 197 -5.49 -8.49 -16.17
N PHE A 198 -5.50 -7.46 -15.33
CA PHE A 198 -5.59 -6.06 -15.79
C PHE A 198 -4.39 -5.20 -15.40
N SER A 199 -3.45 -5.73 -14.62
CA SER A 199 -2.26 -5.00 -14.18
C SER A 199 -0.98 -5.60 -14.75
N ARG A 200 0.01 -4.72 -14.99
CA ARG A 200 1.36 -5.10 -15.46
C ARG A 200 2.32 -5.42 -14.30
N HIS A 201 1.90 -5.28 -13.06
CA HIS A 201 2.74 -5.59 -11.90
C HIS A 201 3.11 -7.09 -11.89
N PRO A 202 4.38 -7.44 -11.59
CA PRO A 202 4.81 -8.83 -11.55
C PRO A 202 4.18 -9.57 -10.36
N LEU A 203 3.56 -10.72 -10.64
CA LEU A 203 3.03 -11.61 -9.61
C LEU A 203 4.06 -12.68 -9.27
N THR A 204 4.52 -12.64 -8.02
CA THR A 204 5.53 -13.54 -7.46
C THR A 204 4.92 -14.80 -6.83
N GLU A 205 5.78 -15.73 -6.44
CA GLU A 205 5.40 -16.93 -5.67
C GLU A 205 4.69 -16.64 -4.35
N GLU A 206 4.90 -15.48 -3.73
CA GLU A 206 4.13 -15.10 -2.54
C GLU A 206 2.66 -14.81 -2.87
N HIS A 207 2.38 -14.25 -4.06
CA HIS A 207 1.00 -14.05 -4.50
C HIS A 207 0.31 -15.40 -4.76
N ARG A 208 1.03 -16.37 -5.33
CA ARG A 208 0.55 -17.74 -5.49
C ARG A 208 0.25 -18.39 -4.14
N ARG A 209 1.18 -18.32 -3.18
CA ARG A 209 0.98 -18.85 -1.82
C ARG A 209 -0.20 -18.19 -1.12
N ARG A 210 -0.42 -16.89 -1.30
CA ARG A 210 -1.61 -16.21 -0.79
C ARG A 210 -2.89 -16.73 -1.47
N ALA A 211 -2.93 -16.82 -2.79
CA ALA A 211 -4.07 -17.37 -3.53
C ALA A 211 -4.40 -18.81 -3.09
N MET A 212 -3.38 -19.64 -2.87
CA MET A 212 -3.57 -21.00 -2.38
C MET A 212 -4.22 -21.01 -1.00
N ARG A 213 -3.74 -20.20 -0.05
CA ARG A 213 -4.35 -20.07 1.28
C ARG A 213 -5.81 -19.64 1.19
N ASP A 214 -6.08 -18.58 0.42
CA ASP A 214 -7.43 -18.04 0.27
C ASP A 214 -8.37 -19.09 -0.32
N LEU A 215 -7.94 -19.79 -1.38
CA LEU A 215 -8.75 -20.84 -2.00
C LEU A 215 -8.95 -22.06 -1.08
N THR A 216 -7.94 -22.44 -0.31
CA THR A 216 -8.08 -23.51 0.70
C THR A 216 -9.12 -23.15 1.75
N THR A 217 -9.07 -21.93 2.30
CA THR A 217 -10.07 -21.46 3.27
C THR A 217 -11.48 -21.48 2.69
N LEU A 218 -11.67 -20.95 1.47
CA LEU A 218 -12.97 -21.00 0.79
C LEU A 218 -13.47 -22.43 0.59
N HIS A 219 -12.58 -23.35 0.23
CA HIS A 219 -12.94 -24.74 0.02
C HIS A 219 -13.33 -25.47 1.31
N GLU A 220 -12.65 -25.18 2.41
CA GLU A 220 -12.99 -25.68 3.74
C GLU A 220 -14.35 -25.14 4.22
N ASP A 221 -14.61 -23.85 4.00
CA ASP A 221 -15.88 -23.22 4.34
C ASP A 221 -17.05 -23.84 3.56
N LEU A 222 -16.90 -24.02 2.25
CA LEU A 222 -17.93 -24.66 1.42
C LEU A 222 -18.21 -26.10 1.87
N ARG A 223 -17.18 -26.87 2.24
CA ARG A 223 -17.34 -28.21 2.80
C ARG A 223 -18.07 -28.23 4.13
N ARG A 224 -17.78 -27.26 5.01
CA ARG A 224 -18.49 -27.09 6.29
C ARG A 224 -19.98 -26.85 6.03
N VAL A 225 -20.30 -25.89 5.17
CA VAL A 225 -21.69 -25.57 4.79
C VAL A 225 -22.43 -26.79 4.24
N ALA A 226 -21.79 -27.58 3.38
CA ALA A 226 -22.37 -28.82 2.87
C ALA A 226 -22.60 -29.90 3.94
N ALA A 227 -21.71 -29.99 4.94
CA ALA A 227 -21.87 -30.94 6.05
C ALA A 227 -23.04 -30.54 6.95
N GLU A 228 -23.18 -29.24 7.24
CA GLU A 228 -24.28 -28.70 8.04
C GLU A 228 -25.64 -28.92 7.35
N ALA A 229 -25.73 -28.67 6.03
CA ALA A 229 -26.94 -28.91 5.25
C ALA A 229 -27.38 -30.39 5.30
N ARG A 230 -26.44 -31.34 5.16
CA ARG A 230 -26.75 -32.79 5.24
C ARG A 230 -27.20 -33.23 6.64
N GLY A 231 -26.63 -32.65 7.68
CA GLY A 231 -27.02 -32.91 9.07
C GLY A 231 -28.44 -32.44 9.37
N ALA A 232 -28.84 -31.28 8.84
CA ALA A 232 -30.17 -30.73 9.01
C ALA A 232 -31.27 -31.59 8.35
N THR A 233 -31.00 -32.20 7.20
CA THR A 233 -31.98 -33.06 6.49
C THR A 233 -32.22 -34.42 7.16
N THR A 234 -31.34 -34.84 8.09
CA THR A 234 -31.42 -36.17 8.73
C THR A 234 -32.18 -36.17 10.07
N THR A 235 -32.53 -34.99 10.60
CA THR A 235 -33.24 -34.83 11.89
C THR A 235 -34.73 -34.59 11.66
#